data_AF-A0A2G4SWY6-F1
#
_entry.id   AF-A0A2G4SWY6-F1
#
_cell.length_a   1.000
_cell.length_b   1.000
_cell.length_c   1.000
_cell.angle_alpha   90.00
_cell.angle_beta   90.00
_cell.angle_gamma   90.00
#
_symmetry.space_group_name_H-M   'P 1'
#
loop_
_entity.id
_entity.type
_entity.pdbx_description
1 polymer ?
#
loop_
_entity_poly.entity_id
_entity_poly.type
_entity_poly.pdbx_seq_one_letter_code
_entity_poly.pdbx_strand_id
1 'polypeptide(L)'
;MTAKAMKEYRENELKWLTIVNKLDAGTVKKDVKMKKLVRGGIPASVRAKVWQFLAGSDDYRKPHQFQNLLDRPRIAIYDVIERDIERCYPDHIQFMEKDGQGQQNLRSVLKAYAQYNPDLEYCQGMGRLAGLMLMQMTAEESFWLLVTTIDRYMNGYFTPTLSQLRIDAYIIGQLLKDHNPKLAQHLENNDVLPIMYIAQWFLTAFTMTLPWESVLRVWDAFYFEGIKVFYRVSLAIMDICKDHLLHSCPTNSELLGFLLHIPHEYLEPNALLDTAFRINLSKTDIKRYAKKAGTEDSTVTGLPFEHGIKNLQVGSNGHSLGFKGFSGKIAKKTSNKNMHDVN
;
A
#
# COMPACT_ATOMS: atom_id res chain seq x y z
N MET A 1 -18.40 23.22 -11.49
CA MET A 1 -17.96 23.79 -10.20
C MET A 1 -18.44 25.23 -10.10
N THR A 2 -18.94 25.65 -8.95
CA THR A 2 -19.34 27.05 -8.71
C THR A 2 -18.11 27.95 -8.51
N ALA A 3 -18.25 29.27 -8.68
CA ALA A 3 -17.16 30.22 -8.43
C ALA A 3 -16.61 30.13 -7.00
N LYS A 4 -17.49 29.88 -6.02
CA LYS A 4 -17.11 29.63 -4.62
C LYS A 4 -16.25 28.37 -4.47
N ALA A 5 -16.67 27.25 -5.06
CA ALA A 5 -15.90 25.99 -5.00
C ALA A 5 -14.52 26.12 -5.66
N MET A 6 -14.41 26.85 -6.78
CA MET A 6 -13.11 27.10 -7.41
C MET A 6 -12.18 27.95 -6.54
N LYS A 7 -12.73 28.96 -5.84
CA LYS A 7 -11.95 29.78 -4.90
C LYS A 7 -11.43 28.93 -3.73
N GLU A 8 -12.30 28.12 -3.12
CA GLU A 8 -11.94 27.21 -2.02
C GLU A 8 -10.87 26.19 -2.46
N TYR A 9 -10.98 25.65 -3.68
CA TYR A 9 -9.98 24.75 -4.24
C TYR A 9 -8.60 25.42 -4.36
N ARG A 10 -8.54 26.64 -4.91
CA ARG A 10 -7.29 27.40 -5.07
C ARG A 10 -6.66 27.78 -3.72
N GLU A 11 -7.48 28.15 -2.75
CA GLU A 11 -7.00 28.44 -1.39
C GLU A 11 -6.38 27.19 -0.74
N ASN A 12 -7.02 26.03 -0.92
CA ASN A 12 -6.50 24.75 -0.43
C ASN A 12 -5.19 24.36 -1.14
N GLU A 13 -5.12 24.56 -2.46
CA GLU A 13 -3.90 24.36 -3.26
C GLU A 13 -2.72 25.21 -2.75
N LEU A 14 -2.92 26.52 -2.60
CA LEU A 14 -1.89 27.45 -2.10
C LEU A 14 -1.43 27.09 -0.69
N LYS A 15 -2.37 26.62 0.15
CA LYS A 15 -2.07 26.14 1.49
C LYS A 15 -1.14 24.92 1.45
N TRP A 16 -1.43 23.94 0.60
CA TRP A 16 -0.58 22.76 0.42
C TRP A 16 0.80 23.10 -0.13
N LEU A 17 0.90 23.99 -1.12
CA LEU A 17 2.18 24.46 -1.64
C LEU A 17 3.02 25.13 -0.55
N THR A 18 2.39 25.95 0.30
CA THR A 18 3.07 26.59 1.43
C THR A 18 3.58 25.55 2.43
N ILE A 19 2.77 24.54 2.76
CA ILE A 19 3.14 23.46 3.69
C ILE A 19 4.35 22.70 3.17
N VAL A 20 4.28 22.21 1.93
CA VAL A 20 5.35 21.37 1.35
C VAL A 20 6.66 22.13 1.17
N ASN A 21 6.60 23.44 0.89
CA ASN A 21 7.82 24.24 0.69
C ASN A 21 8.46 24.74 1.99
N LYS A 22 7.70 24.89 3.08
CA LYS A 22 8.17 25.55 4.31
C LYS A 22 8.33 24.62 5.51
N LEU A 23 7.65 23.48 5.52
CA LEU A 23 7.63 22.58 6.66
C LEU A 23 8.33 21.27 6.32
N ASP A 24 8.82 20.58 7.35
CA ASP A 24 9.30 19.21 7.22
C ASP A 24 8.15 18.20 7.38
N ALA A 25 8.23 17.08 6.67
CA ALA A 25 7.20 16.05 6.68
C ALA A 25 7.00 15.42 8.06
N GLY A 26 8.05 15.35 8.88
CA GLY A 26 8.01 14.80 10.24
C GLY A 26 7.15 15.64 11.17
N THR A 27 7.27 16.96 11.12
CA THR A 27 6.45 17.92 11.86
C THR A 27 5.01 17.89 11.36
N VAL A 28 4.80 17.89 10.04
CA VAL A 28 3.46 17.83 9.43
C VAL A 28 2.69 16.59 9.89
N LYS A 29 3.34 15.42 9.95
CA LYS A 29 2.70 14.15 10.37
C LYS A 29 2.25 14.13 11.84
N LYS A 30 2.80 15.01 12.69
CA LYS A 30 2.42 15.12 14.11
C LYS A 30 1.25 16.09 14.34
N ASP A 31 0.95 16.95 13.37
CA ASP A 31 -0.06 17.98 13.53
C ASP A 31 -1.49 17.44 13.25
N VAL A 32 -2.35 17.55 14.26
CA VAL A 32 -3.77 17.17 14.19
C VAL A 32 -4.53 18.01 13.16
N LYS A 33 -4.17 19.28 12.96
CA LYS A 33 -4.77 20.13 11.92
C LYS A 33 -4.40 19.62 10.52
N MET A 34 -3.15 19.20 10.33
CA MET A 34 -2.71 18.60 9.05
C MET A 34 -3.40 17.27 8.79
N LYS A 35 -3.59 16.47 9.84
CA LYS A 35 -4.39 15.25 9.75
C LYS A 35 -5.81 15.52 9.24
N LYS A 36 -6.49 16.53 9.80
CA LYS A 36 -7.82 16.94 9.31
C LYS A 36 -7.77 17.44 7.87
N LEU A 37 -6.73 18.18 7.49
CA LEU A 37 -6.55 18.67 6.12
C LEU A 37 -6.38 17.54 5.12
N VAL A 38 -5.50 16.56 5.40
CA VAL A 38 -5.31 15.37 4.56
C VAL A 38 -6.60 14.56 4.43
N ARG A 39 -7.28 14.33 5.55
CA ARG A 39 -8.56 13.60 5.54
C ARG A 39 -9.66 14.34 4.79
N GLY A 40 -9.56 15.66 4.63
CA GLY A 40 -10.42 16.49 3.79
C GLY A 40 -10.10 16.42 2.29
N GLY A 41 -9.01 15.76 1.92
CA GLY A 41 -8.58 15.52 0.54
C GLY A 41 -7.50 16.49 0.07
N ILE A 42 -6.56 15.97 -0.70
CA ILE A 42 -5.49 16.74 -1.32
C ILE A 42 -5.95 17.15 -2.73
N PRO A 43 -5.82 18.43 -3.14
CA PRO A 43 -6.13 18.88 -4.50
C PRO A 43 -5.30 18.12 -5.55
N ALA A 44 -5.90 17.77 -6.68
CA ALA A 44 -5.25 16.95 -7.70
C ALA A 44 -3.96 17.58 -8.26
N SER A 45 -3.97 18.91 -8.43
CA SER A 45 -2.84 19.68 -8.96
C SER A 45 -1.58 19.65 -8.10
N VAL A 46 -1.70 19.36 -6.80
CA VAL A 46 -0.55 19.30 -5.87
C VAL A 46 -0.27 17.89 -5.34
N ARG A 47 -1.12 16.91 -5.70
CA ARG A 47 -1.08 15.56 -5.14
C ARG A 47 0.27 14.89 -5.36
N ALA A 48 0.82 14.96 -6.56
CA ALA A 48 2.15 14.43 -6.87
C ALA A 48 3.23 14.91 -5.89
N LYS A 49 3.23 16.22 -5.61
CA LYS A 49 4.22 16.85 -4.73
C LYS A 49 3.95 16.52 -3.27
N VAL A 50 2.69 16.55 -2.85
CA VAL A 50 2.30 16.26 -1.46
C VAL A 50 2.53 14.79 -1.11
N TRP A 51 2.24 13.85 -2.00
CA TRP A 51 2.51 12.43 -1.79
C TRP A 51 4.00 12.15 -1.63
N GLN A 52 4.84 12.67 -2.54
CA GLN A 52 6.30 12.54 -2.42
C GLN A 52 6.83 13.16 -1.12
N PHE A 53 6.34 14.34 -0.74
CA PHE A 53 6.67 15.00 0.51
C PHE A 53 6.26 14.18 1.74
N LEU A 54 5.02 13.71 1.81
CA LEU A 54 4.52 12.91 2.93
C LEU A 54 5.22 11.55 2.99
N ALA A 55 5.48 10.90 1.87
CA ALA A 55 6.22 9.64 1.82
C ALA A 55 7.70 9.80 2.24
N GLY A 56 8.26 11.00 2.02
CA GLY A 56 9.69 11.28 2.14
C GLY A 56 10.47 10.62 1.01
N SER A 57 9.94 10.65 -0.22
CA SER A 57 10.57 10.01 -1.38
C SER A 57 11.93 10.61 -1.73
N ASP A 58 12.13 11.89 -1.42
CA ASP A 58 13.42 12.57 -1.63
C ASP A 58 14.56 11.96 -0.81
N ASP A 59 14.27 11.29 0.32
CA ASP A 59 15.29 10.63 1.13
C ASP A 59 15.96 9.45 0.40
N TYR A 60 15.27 8.85 -0.59
CA TYR A 60 15.80 7.75 -1.39
C TYR A 60 16.40 8.21 -2.71
N ARG A 61 16.01 9.40 -3.18
CA ARG A 61 16.33 9.91 -4.50
C ARG A 61 17.83 10.08 -4.65
N LYS A 62 18.38 9.49 -5.71
CA LYS A 62 19.78 9.70 -6.12
C LYS A 62 19.82 10.18 -7.56
N PRO A 63 20.64 11.20 -7.88
CA PRO A 63 20.79 11.70 -9.24
C PRO A 63 21.11 10.57 -10.23
N HIS A 64 20.41 10.57 -11.37
CA HIS A 64 20.59 9.63 -12.49
C HIS A 64 20.38 8.15 -12.16
N GLN A 65 20.03 7.78 -10.92
CA GLN A 65 19.93 6.37 -10.55
C GLN A 65 18.81 5.66 -11.31
N PHE A 66 17.69 6.33 -11.60
CA PHE A 66 16.60 5.74 -12.39
C PHE A 66 17.09 5.35 -13.79
N GLN A 67 17.77 6.25 -14.50
CA GLN A 67 18.34 5.96 -15.81
C GLN A 67 19.41 4.86 -15.74
N ASN A 68 20.32 4.95 -14.78
CA ASN A 68 21.38 3.94 -14.60
C ASN A 68 20.82 2.53 -14.32
N LEU A 69 19.62 2.40 -13.75
CA LEU A 69 18.95 1.12 -13.53
C LEU A 69 18.33 0.59 -14.83
N LEU A 70 17.78 1.47 -15.67
CA LEU A 70 17.21 1.10 -16.96
C LEU A 70 18.28 0.64 -17.96
N ASP A 71 19.48 1.21 -17.87
CA ASP A 71 20.63 0.84 -18.73
C ASP A 71 21.26 -0.51 -18.36
N ARG A 72 20.83 -1.15 -17.26
CA ARG A 72 21.33 -2.46 -16.84
C ARG A 72 20.85 -3.58 -17.76
N PRO A 73 21.63 -4.69 -17.85
CA PRO A 73 21.21 -5.87 -18.60
C PRO A 73 19.85 -6.40 -18.15
N ARG A 74 19.08 -6.92 -19.11
CA ARG A 74 17.80 -7.59 -18.87
C ARG A 74 17.96 -8.74 -17.86
N ILE A 75 17.00 -8.86 -16.95
CA ILE A 75 16.87 -9.97 -16.00
C ILE A 75 15.56 -10.75 -16.28
N ALA A 76 15.48 -12.00 -15.84
CA ALA A 76 14.39 -12.92 -16.17
C ALA A 76 13.00 -12.41 -15.76
N ILE A 77 12.90 -11.70 -14.63
CA ILE A 77 11.64 -11.17 -14.12
C ILE A 77 10.96 -10.17 -15.08
N TYR A 78 11.70 -9.63 -16.06
CA TYR A 78 11.12 -8.72 -17.06
C TYR A 78 10.02 -9.40 -17.88
N ASP A 79 10.09 -10.72 -18.13
CA ASP A 79 9.04 -11.44 -18.83
C ASP A 79 7.73 -11.47 -18.04
N VAL A 80 7.81 -11.50 -16.70
CA VAL A 80 6.65 -11.41 -15.82
C VAL A 80 6.06 -9.99 -15.88
N ILE A 81 6.93 -8.97 -15.81
CA ILE A 81 6.53 -7.58 -15.91
C ILE A 81 5.75 -7.32 -17.21
N GLU A 82 6.29 -7.73 -18.37
CA GLU A 82 5.65 -7.50 -19.68
C GLU A 82 4.23 -8.07 -19.75
N ARG A 83 4.00 -9.28 -19.18
CA ARG A 83 2.67 -9.89 -19.16
C ARG A 83 1.67 -9.14 -18.28
N ASP A 84 2.14 -8.45 -17.26
CA ASP A 84 1.28 -7.71 -16.33
C ASP A 84 1.03 -6.26 -16.78
N ILE A 85 1.84 -5.69 -17.69
CA ILE A 85 1.64 -4.33 -18.22
C ILE A 85 0.24 -4.17 -18.82
N GLU A 86 -0.17 -5.07 -19.73
CA GLU A 86 -1.46 -4.99 -20.42
C GLU A 86 -2.66 -5.13 -19.46
N ARG A 87 -2.45 -5.68 -18.25
CA ARG A 87 -3.49 -5.85 -17.23
C ARG A 87 -3.60 -4.65 -16.28
N CYS A 88 -2.66 -3.72 -16.32
CA CYS A 88 -2.62 -2.56 -15.44
C CYS A 88 -3.43 -1.41 -16.04
N TYR A 89 -4.67 -1.26 -15.56
CA TYR A 89 -5.61 -0.21 -15.98
C TYR A 89 -5.92 -0.23 -17.50
N PRO A 90 -6.36 -1.37 -18.06
CA PRO A 90 -6.53 -1.54 -19.51
C PRO A 90 -7.52 -0.54 -20.12
N ASP A 91 -8.51 -0.08 -19.35
CA ASP A 91 -9.54 0.85 -19.82
C ASP A 91 -9.19 2.33 -19.59
N HIS A 92 -8.04 2.62 -18.96
CA HIS A 92 -7.65 3.99 -18.66
C HIS A 92 -6.94 4.62 -19.85
N ILE A 93 -7.30 5.85 -20.22
CA ILE A 93 -6.78 6.57 -21.39
C ILE A 93 -5.25 6.61 -21.49
N GLN A 94 -4.56 6.64 -20.35
CA GLN A 94 -3.10 6.65 -20.30
C GLN A 94 -2.46 5.29 -20.63
N PHE A 95 -3.16 4.17 -20.40
CA PHE A 95 -2.61 2.80 -20.49
C PHE A 95 -3.29 1.91 -21.52
N MET A 96 -4.43 2.34 -22.08
CA MET A 96 -5.24 1.54 -23.00
C MET A 96 -4.57 1.30 -24.36
N GLU A 97 -3.69 2.19 -24.80
CA GLU A 97 -2.93 2.01 -26.04
C GLU A 97 -1.80 1.00 -25.83
N LYS A 98 -1.85 -0.10 -26.59
CA LYS A 98 -0.82 -1.13 -26.59
C LYS A 98 0.53 -0.53 -27.00
N ASP A 99 1.54 -0.72 -26.15
CA ASP A 99 2.87 -0.14 -26.30
C ASP A 99 2.89 1.40 -26.41
N GLY A 100 1.80 2.07 -26.02
CA GLY A 100 1.74 3.53 -25.91
C GLY A 100 2.60 4.06 -24.77
N GLN A 101 2.73 5.39 -24.69
CA GLN A 101 3.66 6.05 -23.75
C GLN A 101 3.41 5.66 -22.28
N GLY A 102 2.15 5.49 -21.85
CA GLY A 102 1.87 5.10 -20.46
C GLY A 102 2.31 3.67 -20.14
N GLN A 103 2.13 2.71 -21.06
CA GLN A 103 2.64 1.35 -20.90
C GLN A 103 4.17 1.33 -20.89
N GLN A 104 4.82 2.13 -21.75
CA GLN A 104 6.28 2.29 -21.74
C GLN A 104 6.79 2.89 -20.42
N ASN A 105 6.13 3.91 -19.89
CA ASN A 105 6.48 4.50 -18.59
C ASN A 105 6.30 3.49 -17.45
N LEU A 106 5.20 2.73 -17.43
CA LEU A 106 4.95 1.68 -16.44
C LEU A 106 6.02 0.60 -16.49
N ARG A 107 6.37 0.15 -17.70
CA ARG A 107 7.46 -0.80 -17.95
C ARG A 107 8.79 -0.28 -17.40
N SER A 108 9.14 0.97 -17.66
CA SER A 108 10.37 1.59 -17.13
C SER A 108 10.39 1.62 -15.61
N VAL A 109 9.30 2.06 -14.97
CA VAL A 109 9.20 2.09 -13.50
C VAL A 109 9.41 0.71 -12.88
N LEU A 110 8.71 -0.31 -13.39
CA LEU A 110 8.75 -1.66 -12.83
C LEU A 110 10.09 -2.35 -13.07
N LYS A 111 10.69 -2.17 -14.25
CA LYS A 111 12.02 -2.72 -14.58
C LYS A 111 13.12 -2.07 -13.73
N ALA A 112 13.08 -0.75 -13.58
CA ALA A 112 14.02 -0.05 -12.70
C ALA A 112 13.87 -0.51 -11.25
N TYR A 113 12.64 -0.74 -10.78
CA TYR A 113 12.38 -1.27 -9.43
C TYR A 113 12.97 -2.68 -9.24
N ALA A 114 12.75 -3.59 -10.18
CA ALA A 114 13.31 -4.94 -10.12
C ALA A 114 14.84 -4.94 -10.06
N GLN A 115 15.49 -4.00 -10.75
CA GLN A 115 16.95 -3.81 -10.68
C GLN A 115 17.42 -3.11 -9.39
N TYR A 116 16.57 -2.26 -8.80
CA TYR A 116 16.87 -1.52 -7.58
C TYR A 116 16.93 -2.45 -6.36
N ASN A 117 16.00 -3.40 -6.28
CA ASN A 117 15.91 -4.38 -5.21
C ASN A 117 15.90 -5.82 -5.76
N PRO A 118 17.08 -6.40 -6.07
CA PRO A 118 17.18 -7.75 -6.64
C PRO A 118 16.71 -8.87 -5.73
N ASP A 119 16.60 -8.64 -4.41
CA ASP A 119 16.13 -9.66 -3.47
C ASP A 119 14.60 -9.81 -3.51
N LEU A 120 13.88 -8.73 -3.81
CA LEU A 120 12.42 -8.70 -3.92
C LEU A 120 11.93 -8.76 -5.38
N GLU A 121 12.70 -8.17 -6.29
CA GLU A 121 12.40 -7.98 -7.70
C GLU A 121 11.00 -7.37 -7.92
N TYR A 122 10.20 -7.97 -8.81
CA TYR A 122 8.82 -7.60 -9.10
C TYR A 122 7.86 -8.63 -8.53
N CYS A 123 6.80 -8.14 -7.87
CA CYS A 123 5.68 -8.96 -7.43
C CYS A 123 4.37 -8.45 -8.05
N GLN A 124 3.47 -9.39 -8.34
CA GLN A 124 2.15 -9.07 -8.86
C GLN A 124 1.41 -8.12 -7.89
N GLY A 125 0.78 -7.08 -8.46
CA GLY A 125 0.16 -5.99 -7.71
C GLY A 125 0.98 -4.70 -7.71
N MET A 126 2.32 -4.77 -7.80
CA MET A 126 3.17 -3.57 -7.90
C MET A 126 2.84 -2.73 -9.14
N GLY A 127 2.43 -3.36 -10.24
CA GLY A 127 1.99 -2.66 -11.46
C GLY A 127 0.77 -1.76 -11.23
N ARG A 128 -0.15 -2.14 -10.34
CA ARG A 128 -1.29 -1.28 -9.96
C ARG A 128 -0.85 -0.08 -9.14
N LEU A 129 0.08 -0.28 -8.21
CA LEU A 129 0.66 0.82 -7.42
C LEU A 129 1.38 1.82 -8.35
N ALA A 130 2.25 1.34 -9.22
CA ALA A 130 3.00 2.16 -10.16
C ALA A 130 2.08 2.87 -11.17
N GLY A 131 1.04 2.19 -11.66
CA GLY A 131 0.04 2.78 -12.56
C GLY A 131 -0.69 3.96 -11.92
N LEU A 132 -1.17 3.81 -10.68
CA LEU A 132 -1.78 4.93 -9.93
C LEU A 132 -0.80 6.11 -9.79
N MET A 133 0.46 5.84 -9.45
CA MET A 133 1.47 6.90 -9.30
C MET A 133 1.71 7.63 -10.62
N LEU A 134 1.83 6.90 -11.73
CA LEU A 134 2.02 7.45 -13.08
C LEU A 134 0.86 8.31 -13.58
N MET A 135 -0.36 8.10 -13.06
CA MET A 135 -1.49 8.98 -13.35
C MET A 135 -1.36 10.34 -12.64
N GLN A 136 -0.46 10.47 -11.67
CA GLN A 136 -0.25 11.70 -10.91
C GLN A 136 1.08 12.39 -11.22
N MET A 137 2.13 11.65 -11.59
CA MET A 137 3.50 12.16 -11.69
C MET A 137 4.31 11.48 -12.79
N THR A 138 5.53 11.96 -13.02
CA THR A 138 6.44 11.41 -14.04
C THR A 138 6.91 9.98 -13.68
N ALA A 139 7.54 9.29 -14.64
CA ALA A 139 8.07 7.95 -14.43
C ALA A 139 9.13 7.90 -13.32
N GLU A 140 10.09 8.82 -13.31
CA GLU A 140 11.12 8.83 -12.27
C GLU A 140 10.55 9.14 -10.88
N GLU A 141 9.62 10.10 -10.77
CA GLU A 141 8.93 10.38 -9.51
C GLU A 141 8.13 9.17 -9.01
N SER A 142 7.43 8.48 -9.93
CA SER A 142 6.68 7.27 -9.63
C SER A 142 7.60 6.14 -9.14
N PHE A 143 8.77 5.99 -9.75
CA PHE A 143 9.78 5.03 -9.31
C PHE A 143 10.24 5.30 -7.87
N TRP A 144 10.58 6.56 -7.54
CA TRP A 144 11.02 6.90 -6.19
C TRP A 144 9.90 6.77 -5.15
N LEU A 145 8.68 7.12 -5.52
CA LEU A 145 7.52 6.92 -4.66
C LEU A 145 7.22 5.42 -4.46
N LEU A 146 7.38 4.59 -5.48
CA LEU A 146 7.22 3.13 -5.38
C LEU A 146 8.25 2.52 -4.42
N VAL A 147 9.54 2.87 -4.59
CA VAL A 147 10.63 2.46 -3.66
C VAL A 147 10.28 2.82 -2.23
N THR A 148 9.90 4.07 -1.99
CA THR A 148 9.58 4.58 -0.67
C THR A 148 8.35 3.89 -0.07
N THR A 149 7.32 3.64 -0.89
CA THR A 149 6.08 2.97 -0.48
C THR A 149 6.36 1.54 -0.02
N ILE A 150 7.12 0.77 -0.80
CA ILE A 150 7.41 -0.62 -0.46
C ILE A 150 8.35 -0.70 0.76
N ASP A 151 9.40 0.10 0.81
CA ASP A 151 10.40 0.02 1.88
C ASP A 151 9.90 0.50 3.24
N ARG A 152 9.11 1.59 3.25
CA ARG A 152 8.64 2.26 4.48
C ARG A 152 7.24 1.87 4.90
N TYR A 153 6.32 1.70 3.96
CA TYR A 153 4.90 1.57 4.27
C TYR A 153 4.37 0.14 4.10
N MET A 154 4.93 -0.63 3.18
CA MET A 154 4.46 -1.97 2.80
C MET A 154 5.58 -3.01 2.90
N ASN A 155 6.41 -2.90 3.93
CA ASN A 155 7.50 -3.84 4.14
C ASN A 155 6.94 -5.25 4.41
N GLY A 156 7.51 -6.27 3.76
CA GLY A 156 7.11 -7.68 3.91
C GLY A 156 5.86 -8.12 3.13
N TYR A 157 5.16 -7.21 2.46
CA TYR A 157 3.93 -7.53 1.72
C TYR A 157 4.16 -8.36 0.46
N PHE A 158 5.20 -8.02 -0.30
CA PHE A 158 5.49 -8.61 -1.61
C PHE A 158 6.45 -9.80 -1.53
N THR A 159 6.63 -10.38 -0.33
CA THR A 159 7.47 -11.57 -0.14
C THR A 159 6.77 -12.81 -0.70
N PRO A 160 7.50 -13.85 -1.17
CA PRO A 160 6.89 -15.07 -1.69
C PRO A 160 5.95 -15.77 -0.69
N THR A 161 6.22 -15.62 0.60
CA THR A 161 5.41 -16.18 1.69
C THR A 161 4.22 -15.31 2.08
N LEU A 162 4.07 -14.12 1.48
CA LEU A 162 3.09 -13.10 1.83
C LEU A 162 3.04 -12.83 3.34
N SER A 163 4.22 -12.90 3.98
CA SER A 163 4.33 -12.99 5.44
C SER A 163 3.57 -11.88 6.16
N GLN A 164 3.80 -10.63 5.77
CA GLN A 164 3.13 -9.49 6.38
C GLN A 164 1.62 -9.47 6.12
N LEU A 165 1.20 -9.82 4.90
CA LEU A 165 -0.21 -9.86 4.53
C LEU A 165 -0.97 -10.89 5.37
N ARG A 166 -0.35 -12.04 5.69
CA ARG A 166 -0.99 -13.09 6.51
C ARG A 166 -1.14 -12.68 7.96
N ILE A 167 -0.15 -11.96 8.50
CA ILE A 167 -0.26 -11.32 9.83
C ILE A 167 -1.42 -10.32 9.82
N ASP A 168 -1.53 -9.51 8.76
CA ASP A 168 -2.60 -8.51 8.65
C ASP A 168 -3.98 -9.14 8.43
N ALA A 169 -4.06 -10.30 7.77
CA ALA A 169 -5.28 -11.09 7.66
C ALA A 169 -5.79 -11.53 9.03
N TYR A 170 -4.90 -12.07 9.86
CA TYR A 170 -5.23 -12.44 11.23
C TYR A 170 -5.70 -11.22 12.04
N ILE A 171 -4.98 -10.10 11.96
CA ILE A 171 -5.35 -8.86 12.65
C ILE A 171 -6.75 -8.38 12.21
N ILE A 172 -7.04 -8.35 10.92
CA ILE A 172 -8.37 -7.98 10.39
C ILE A 172 -9.45 -8.90 10.93
N GLY A 173 -9.21 -10.23 10.95
CA GLY A 173 -10.15 -11.19 11.52
C GLY A 173 -10.49 -10.87 12.98
N GLN A 174 -9.47 -10.62 13.81
CA GLN A 174 -9.67 -10.26 15.22
C GLN A 174 -10.35 -8.90 15.39
N LEU A 175 -9.95 -7.89 14.61
CA LEU A 175 -10.58 -6.58 14.64
C LEU A 175 -12.04 -6.65 14.21
N LEU A 176 -12.38 -7.49 13.23
CA LEU A 176 -13.76 -7.69 12.80
C LEU A 176 -14.58 -8.40 13.88
N LYS A 177 -14.01 -9.37 14.61
CA LYS A 177 -14.67 -10.00 15.77
C LYS A 177 -15.03 -8.99 16.85
N ASP A 178 -14.10 -8.09 17.17
CA ASP A 178 -14.33 -7.04 18.17
C ASP A 178 -15.38 -6.03 17.68
N HIS A 179 -15.34 -5.68 16.39
CA HIS A 179 -16.13 -4.58 15.83
C HIS A 179 -17.54 -5.01 15.39
N ASN A 180 -17.66 -6.19 14.78
CA ASN A 180 -18.93 -6.76 14.32
C ASN A 180 -18.90 -8.31 14.43
N PRO A 181 -19.12 -8.85 15.64
CA PRO A 181 -19.00 -10.29 15.90
C PRO A 181 -19.99 -11.13 15.09
N LYS A 182 -21.18 -10.59 14.78
CA LYS A 182 -22.18 -11.29 13.96
C LYS A 182 -21.67 -11.53 12.54
N LEU A 183 -21.10 -10.50 11.91
CA LEU A 183 -20.52 -10.64 10.58
C LEU A 183 -19.27 -11.52 10.59
N ALA A 184 -18.41 -11.38 11.59
CA ALA A 184 -17.23 -12.23 11.74
C ALA A 184 -17.64 -13.72 11.81
N GLN A 185 -18.61 -14.06 12.67
CA GLN A 185 -19.10 -15.43 12.80
C GLN A 185 -19.75 -15.94 11.51
N HIS A 186 -20.48 -15.09 10.77
CA HIS A 186 -21.08 -15.47 9.50
C HIS A 186 -20.04 -15.86 8.45
N LEU A 187 -18.95 -15.09 8.34
CA LEU A 187 -17.83 -15.41 7.45
C LEU A 187 -17.13 -16.69 7.87
N GLU A 188 -16.87 -16.87 9.17
CA GLU A 188 -16.23 -18.07 9.71
C GLU A 188 -17.07 -19.34 9.51
N ASN A 189 -18.38 -19.27 9.72
CA ASN A 189 -19.30 -20.37 9.46
C ASN A 189 -19.34 -20.78 7.98
N ASN A 190 -18.92 -19.88 7.09
CA ASN A 190 -18.85 -20.10 5.66
C ASN A 190 -17.41 -20.30 5.16
N ASP A 191 -16.43 -20.56 6.04
CA ASP A 191 -15.02 -20.77 5.69
C ASP A 191 -14.39 -19.61 4.88
N VAL A 192 -14.89 -18.38 5.05
CA VAL A 192 -14.36 -17.18 4.39
C VAL A 192 -13.27 -16.57 5.27
N LEU A 193 -12.01 -16.89 4.97
CA LEU A 193 -10.87 -16.36 5.72
C LEU A 193 -10.49 -14.95 5.25
N PRO A 194 -10.05 -14.04 6.15
CA PRO A 194 -9.65 -12.68 5.77
C PRO A 194 -8.65 -12.59 4.62
N ILE A 195 -7.67 -13.50 4.58
CA ILE A 195 -6.63 -13.53 3.55
C ILE A 195 -7.20 -13.61 2.13
N MET A 196 -8.40 -14.21 1.96
CA MET A 196 -9.04 -14.42 0.66
C MET A 196 -9.49 -13.12 0.00
N TYR A 197 -9.90 -12.11 0.78
CA TYR A 197 -10.31 -10.80 0.25
C TYR A 197 -9.26 -9.71 0.47
N ILE A 198 -8.52 -9.74 1.60
CA ILE A 198 -7.54 -8.67 1.87
C ILE A 198 -6.32 -8.72 0.95
N ALA A 199 -6.01 -9.85 0.31
CA ALA A 199 -4.90 -9.94 -0.63
C ALA A 199 -5.07 -8.93 -1.78
N GLN A 200 -6.25 -8.90 -2.40
CA GLN A 200 -6.58 -7.91 -3.42
C GLN A 200 -6.55 -6.49 -2.84
N TRP A 201 -7.14 -6.29 -1.66
CA TRP A 201 -7.26 -4.97 -1.05
C TRP A 201 -5.90 -4.37 -0.67
N PHE A 202 -4.99 -5.14 -0.07
CA PHE A 202 -3.77 -4.58 0.50
C PHE A 202 -2.62 -4.57 -0.51
N LEU A 203 -2.43 -5.64 -1.30
CA LEU A 203 -1.35 -5.68 -2.30
C LEU A 203 -1.52 -4.62 -3.40
N THR A 204 -2.76 -4.24 -3.68
CA THR A 204 -3.09 -3.18 -4.64
C THR A 204 -3.46 -1.86 -3.97
N ALA A 205 -3.32 -1.77 -2.64
CA ALA A 205 -3.72 -0.60 -1.84
C ALA A 205 -5.09 -0.04 -2.26
N PHE A 206 -6.06 -0.94 -2.37
CA PHE A 206 -7.47 -0.73 -2.69
C PHE A 206 -7.79 -0.24 -4.10
N THR A 207 -6.79 -0.12 -4.98
CA THR A 207 -6.98 0.35 -6.37
C THR A 207 -7.88 -0.54 -7.21
N MET A 208 -8.02 -1.82 -6.86
CA MET A 208 -8.90 -2.78 -7.55
C MET A 208 -10.30 -2.91 -6.92
N THR A 209 -10.59 -2.20 -5.84
CA THR A 209 -11.82 -2.40 -5.06
C THR A 209 -12.62 -1.12 -4.89
N LEU A 210 -11.96 0.02 -4.80
CA LEU A 210 -12.61 1.30 -4.53
C LEU A 210 -12.86 2.09 -5.82
N PRO A 211 -13.92 2.90 -5.88
CA PRO A 211 -14.05 3.91 -6.92
C PRO A 211 -12.86 4.88 -6.85
N TRP A 212 -12.53 5.46 -8.01
CA TRP A 212 -11.29 6.22 -8.20
C TRP A 212 -11.09 7.35 -7.18
N GLU A 213 -12.14 8.12 -6.91
CA GLU A 213 -12.08 9.21 -5.95
C GLU A 213 -11.77 8.70 -4.52
N SER A 214 -12.33 7.55 -4.14
CA SER A 214 -12.06 6.88 -2.86
C SER A 214 -10.63 6.37 -2.78
N VAL A 215 -10.10 5.79 -3.87
CA VAL A 215 -8.68 5.38 -3.95
C VAL A 215 -7.77 6.56 -3.62
N LEU A 216 -7.95 7.70 -4.29
CA LEU A 216 -7.11 8.88 -4.07
C LEU A 216 -7.16 9.35 -2.62
N ARG A 217 -8.35 9.35 -2.01
CA ARG A 217 -8.55 9.78 -0.62
C ARG A 217 -7.96 8.80 0.40
N VAL A 218 -8.02 7.50 0.13
CA VAL A 218 -7.33 6.48 0.93
C VAL A 218 -5.83 6.67 0.84
N TRP A 219 -5.28 6.93 -0.35
CA TRP A 219 -3.84 7.15 -0.56
C TRP A 219 -3.33 8.43 0.08
N ASP A 220 -4.11 9.53 0.01
CA ASP A 220 -3.84 10.77 0.74
C ASP A 220 -3.63 10.47 2.24
N ALA A 221 -4.59 9.76 2.85
CA ALA A 221 -4.52 9.40 4.27
C ALA A 221 -3.42 8.38 4.58
N PHE A 222 -3.18 7.42 3.68
CA PHE A 222 -2.16 6.38 3.83
C PHE A 222 -0.75 6.97 3.93
N TYR A 223 -0.38 7.92 3.08
CA TYR A 223 0.94 8.55 3.16
C TYR A 223 1.15 9.37 4.44
N PHE A 224 0.07 9.90 5.02
CA PHE A 224 0.11 10.65 6.27
C PHE A 224 0.10 9.74 7.52
N GLU A 225 -0.88 8.82 7.63
CA GLU A 225 -1.14 8.01 8.83
C GLU A 225 -0.52 6.59 8.79
N GLY A 226 -0.03 6.14 7.63
CA GLY A 226 0.55 4.82 7.41
C GLY A 226 -0.49 3.70 7.23
N ILE A 227 -0.02 2.45 7.33
CA ILE A 227 -0.81 1.23 7.07
C ILE A 227 -2.06 1.10 7.95
N LYS A 228 -2.12 1.84 9.06
CA LYS A 228 -3.30 1.91 9.94
C LYS A 228 -4.58 2.29 9.19
N VAL A 229 -4.46 3.08 8.12
CA VAL A 229 -5.60 3.45 7.27
C VAL A 229 -6.21 2.21 6.63
N PHE A 230 -5.42 1.22 6.24
CA PHE A 230 -5.93 0.02 5.58
C PHE A 230 -6.86 -0.76 6.49
N TYR A 231 -6.51 -0.98 7.77
CA TYR A 231 -7.42 -1.66 8.69
C TYR A 231 -8.73 -0.89 8.90
N ARG A 232 -8.68 0.44 9.00
CA ARG A 232 -9.89 1.26 9.14
C ARG A 232 -10.77 1.19 7.91
N VAL A 233 -10.18 1.26 6.72
CA VAL A 233 -10.90 1.17 5.45
C VAL A 233 -11.50 -0.23 5.31
N SER A 234 -10.77 -1.30 5.63
CA SER A 234 -11.33 -2.66 5.65
C SER A 234 -12.54 -2.78 6.55
N LEU A 235 -12.44 -2.35 7.81
CA LEU A 235 -13.58 -2.41 8.74
C LEU A 235 -14.76 -1.55 8.28
N ALA A 236 -14.50 -0.40 7.66
CA ALA A 236 -15.55 0.44 7.08
C ALA A 236 -16.24 -0.22 5.90
N ILE A 237 -15.50 -0.89 5.01
CA ILE A 237 -16.06 -1.69 3.92
C ILE A 237 -16.98 -2.77 4.51
N MET A 238 -16.50 -3.50 5.52
CA MET A 238 -17.30 -4.53 6.20
C MET A 238 -18.57 -3.95 6.83
N ASP A 239 -18.49 -2.79 7.48
CA ASP A 239 -19.64 -2.12 8.07
C ASP A 239 -20.69 -1.67 7.05
N ILE A 240 -20.24 -1.10 5.94
CA ILE A 240 -21.11 -0.62 4.86
C ILE A 240 -21.81 -1.80 4.19
N CYS A 241 -21.08 -2.90 4.00
CA CYS A 241 -21.58 -4.06 3.27
C CYS A 241 -22.29 -5.09 4.17
N LYS A 242 -22.26 -4.93 5.50
CA LYS A 242 -22.69 -5.95 6.46
C LYS A 242 -24.10 -6.48 6.20
N ASP A 243 -25.04 -5.61 5.84
CA ASP A 243 -26.43 -6.00 5.70
C ASP A 243 -26.62 -6.86 4.45
N HIS A 244 -25.90 -6.56 3.36
CA HIS A 244 -25.88 -7.40 2.17
C HIS A 244 -25.18 -8.74 2.44
N LEU A 245 -24.00 -8.70 3.07
CA LEU A 245 -23.23 -9.91 3.39
C LEU A 245 -24.01 -10.87 4.29
N LEU A 246 -24.75 -10.35 5.27
CA LEU A 246 -25.52 -11.18 6.22
C LEU A 246 -26.82 -11.74 5.65
N HIS A 247 -27.51 -11.00 4.77
CA HIS A 247 -28.86 -11.36 4.34
C HIS A 247 -28.95 -11.80 2.88
N SER A 248 -27.95 -11.51 2.06
CA SER A 248 -27.94 -11.77 0.61
C SER A 248 -26.79 -12.67 0.17
N CYS A 249 -25.87 -13.05 1.06
CA CYS A 249 -24.75 -13.93 0.76
C CYS A 249 -24.71 -15.12 1.74
N PRO A 250 -25.55 -16.16 1.54
CA PRO A 250 -25.59 -17.33 2.42
C PRO A 250 -24.41 -18.29 2.27
N THR A 251 -23.64 -18.23 1.17
CA THR A 251 -22.54 -19.16 0.90
C THR A 251 -21.17 -18.49 0.79
N ASN A 252 -20.10 -19.27 0.94
CA ASN A 252 -18.71 -18.84 0.71
C ASN A 252 -18.53 -18.14 -0.66
N SER A 253 -19.06 -18.73 -1.73
CA SER A 253 -18.92 -18.21 -3.09
C SER A 253 -19.59 -16.85 -3.28
N GLU A 254 -20.77 -16.65 -2.69
CA GLU A 254 -21.47 -15.35 -2.76
C GLU A 254 -20.76 -14.28 -1.92
N LEU A 255 -20.29 -14.66 -0.74
CA LEU A 255 -19.51 -13.77 0.14
C LEU A 255 -18.21 -13.31 -0.55
N LEU A 256 -17.43 -14.24 -1.11
CA LEU A 256 -16.20 -13.91 -1.82
C LEU A 256 -16.48 -13.19 -3.13
N GLY A 257 -17.48 -13.61 -3.89
CA GLY A 257 -17.90 -12.95 -5.13
C GLY A 257 -18.23 -11.48 -4.88
N PHE A 258 -18.95 -11.19 -3.79
CA PHE A 258 -19.24 -9.82 -3.40
C PHE A 258 -18.00 -9.07 -2.89
N LEU A 259 -17.24 -9.62 -1.94
CA LEU A 259 -16.09 -8.95 -1.32
C LEU A 259 -14.95 -8.63 -2.31
N LEU A 260 -14.81 -9.43 -3.38
CA LEU A 260 -13.83 -9.21 -4.44
C LEU A 260 -14.33 -8.23 -5.52
N HIS A 261 -15.65 -8.05 -5.64
CA HIS A 261 -16.30 -7.22 -6.66
C HIS A 261 -17.42 -6.35 -6.07
N ILE A 262 -17.10 -5.58 -5.04
CA ILE A 262 -18.06 -4.71 -4.36
C ILE A 262 -18.51 -3.61 -5.33
N PRO A 263 -19.82 -3.40 -5.53
CA PRO A 263 -20.30 -2.33 -6.38
C PRO A 263 -19.84 -0.95 -5.88
N HIS A 264 -19.34 -0.12 -6.79
CA HIS A 264 -18.68 1.14 -6.45
C HIS A 264 -19.58 2.12 -5.70
N GLU A 265 -20.90 2.08 -5.94
CA GLU A 265 -21.90 2.93 -5.28
C GLU A 265 -21.95 2.73 -3.75
N TYR A 266 -21.49 1.58 -3.24
CA TYR A 266 -21.38 1.34 -1.80
C TYR A 266 -20.21 2.12 -1.19
N LEU A 267 -19.16 2.37 -1.97
CA LEU A 267 -17.85 2.77 -1.47
C LEU A 267 -17.44 4.18 -1.91
N GLU A 268 -18.43 5.05 -2.10
CA GLU A 268 -18.25 6.47 -2.40
C GLU A 268 -17.40 7.19 -1.33
N PRO A 269 -16.61 8.22 -1.70
CA PRO A 269 -15.51 8.72 -0.88
C PRO A 269 -15.92 9.18 0.52
N ASN A 270 -17.00 9.97 0.62
CA ASN A 270 -17.45 10.51 1.90
C ASN A 270 -18.01 9.40 2.79
N ALA A 271 -18.88 8.53 2.24
CA ALA A 271 -19.47 7.42 2.99
C ALA A 271 -18.39 6.48 3.55
N LEU A 272 -17.42 6.10 2.72
CA LEU A 272 -16.32 5.23 3.10
C LEU A 272 -15.41 5.89 4.15
N LEU A 273 -14.90 7.09 3.87
CA LEU A 273 -13.90 7.71 4.74
C LEU A 273 -14.48 8.20 6.05
N ASP A 274 -15.71 8.72 6.07
CA ASP A 274 -16.37 9.10 7.32
C ASP A 274 -16.60 7.87 8.20
N THR A 275 -17.00 6.74 7.62
CA THR A 275 -17.12 5.47 8.34
C THR A 275 -15.76 5.00 8.85
N ALA A 276 -14.74 4.95 7.99
CA ALA A 276 -13.39 4.52 8.37
C ALA A 276 -12.78 5.37 9.49
N PHE A 277 -13.01 6.69 9.47
CA PHE A 277 -12.42 7.60 10.45
C PHE A 277 -13.21 7.73 11.75
N ARG A 278 -14.47 7.28 11.80
CA ARG A 278 -15.23 7.07 13.04
C ARG A 278 -14.74 5.85 13.83
N ILE A 279 -14.18 4.85 13.15
CA ILE A 279 -13.67 3.64 13.80
C ILE A 279 -12.46 3.96 14.67
N ASN A 280 -12.64 3.81 15.99
CA ASN A 280 -11.60 4.05 16.97
C ASN A 280 -10.66 2.84 17.07
N LEU A 281 -9.73 2.77 16.13
CA LEU A 281 -8.64 1.80 16.16
C LEU A 281 -7.40 2.45 16.77
N SER A 282 -6.75 1.81 17.76
CA SER A 282 -5.47 2.26 18.31
C SER A 282 -4.28 1.50 17.71
N LYS A 283 -3.07 2.06 17.76
CA LYS A 283 -1.86 1.31 17.35
C LYS A 283 -1.55 0.18 18.34
N THR A 284 -1.98 0.32 19.58
CA THR A 284 -1.83 -0.68 20.64
C THR A 284 -2.66 -1.93 20.38
N ASP A 285 -3.90 -1.78 19.87
CA ASP A 285 -4.74 -2.93 19.51
C ASP A 285 -4.12 -3.72 18.35
N ILE A 286 -3.66 -3.03 17.31
CA ILE A 286 -3.00 -3.68 16.16
C ILE A 286 -1.75 -4.43 16.62
N LYS A 287 -0.91 -3.81 17.46
CA LYS A 287 0.29 -4.47 18.01
C LYS A 287 -0.05 -5.66 18.90
N ARG A 288 -1.14 -5.59 19.66
CA ARG A 288 -1.64 -6.70 20.49
C ARG A 288 -2.00 -7.88 19.61
N TYR A 289 -2.78 -7.67 18.56
CA TYR A 289 -3.17 -8.74 17.63
C TYR A 289 -2.01 -9.27 16.80
N ALA A 290 -1.08 -8.42 16.37
CA ALA A 290 0.13 -8.86 15.68
C ALA A 290 0.96 -9.83 16.54
N LYS A 291 1.09 -9.57 17.86
CA LYS A 291 1.77 -10.47 18.78
C LYS A 291 1.03 -11.79 18.97
N LYS A 292 -0.30 -11.74 19.11
CA LYS A 292 -1.15 -12.93 19.23
C LYS A 292 -1.09 -13.83 18.01
N ALA A 293 -1.00 -13.24 16.81
CA ALA A 293 -0.89 -13.98 15.56
C ALA A 293 0.25 -15.01 15.63
N GLY A 294 1.42 -14.61 16.12
CA GLY A 294 2.59 -15.50 16.25
C GLY A 294 2.47 -16.63 17.26
N THR A 295 1.48 -16.60 18.14
CA THR A 295 1.24 -17.62 19.17
C THR A 295 -0.02 -18.45 18.92
N GLU A 296 -1.05 -17.85 18.32
CA GLU A 296 -2.40 -18.43 18.20
C GLU A 296 -2.73 -18.94 16.80
N ASP A 297 -1.97 -18.53 15.77
CA ASP A 297 -2.19 -18.95 14.39
C ASP A 297 -0.95 -19.71 13.89
N SER A 298 -1.11 -21.03 13.79
CA SER A 298 -0.07 -21.96 13.31
C SER A 298 0.40 -21.61 11.91
N THR A 299 -0.47 -20.98 11.12
CA THR A 299 -0.17 -20.61 9.76
C THR A 299 0.84 -19.44 9.76
N VAL A 300 0.80 -18.51 10.72
CA VAL A 300 1.72 -17.34 10.79
C VAL A 300 2.82 -17.48 11.84
N THR A 301 2.91 -18.63 12.50
CA THR A 301 3.95 -18.92 13.49
C THR A 301 5.35 -18.86 12.86
N GLY A 302 6.28 -18.14 13.50
CA GLY A 302 7.66 -17.97 13.02
C GLY A 302 7.86 -16.93 11.91
N LEU A 303 6.81 -16.24 11.47
CA LEU A 303 6.94 -15.15 10.50
C LEU A 303 7.56 -13.87 11.12
N PRO A 304 8.25 -13.04 10.33
CA PRO A 304 8.88 -11.82 10.83
C PRO A 304 7.86 -10.71 11.12
N PHE A 305 7.44 -10.59 12.39
CA PHE A 305 6.51 -9.55 12.86
C PHE A 305 7.08 -8.12 12.82
N GLU A 306 8.40 -7.98 12.69
CA GLU A 306 9.09 -6.70 12.71
C GLU A 306 8.67 -5.77 11.57
N HIS A 307 8.37 -6.34 10.40
CA HIS A 307 7.95 -5.59 9.22
C HIS A 307 6.63 -4.84 9.47
N GLY A 308 5.61 -5.50 10.02
CA GLY A 308 4.33 -4.90 10.35
C GLY A 308 4.44 -3.83 11.43
N ILE A 309 5.27 -4.07 12.45
CA ILE A 309 5.56 -3.07 13.48
C ILE A 309 6.23 -1.83 12.86
N LYS A 310 7.17 -2.00 11.93
CA LYS A 310 7.83 -0.91 11.21
C LYS A 310 6.81 -0.12 10.36
N ASN A 311 5.95 -0.80 9.62
CA ASN A 311 4.88 -0.17 8.82
C ASN A 311 3.94 0.69 9.70
N LEU A 312 3.70 0.27 10.96
CA LEU A 312 2.90 1.03 11.93
C LEU A 312 3.63 2.22 12.56
N GLN A 313 4.95 2.33 12.46
CA GLN A 313 5.69 3.48 13.00
C GLN A 313 5.57 4.72 12.11
N VAL A 314 5.20 4.53 10.84
CA VAL A 314 4.93 5.63 9.92
C VAL A 314 3.77 6.47 10.45
N GLY A 315 3.95 7.79 10.46
CA GLY A 315 3.01 8.75 11.06
C GLY A 315 3.13 8.93 12.58
N SER A 316 4.12 8.32 13.26
CA SER A 316 4.38 8.54 14.70
C SER A 316 5.74 9.15 15.02
N ASN A 317 6.80 8.80 14.27
CA ASN A 317 8.15 9.26 14.55
C ASN A 317 8.59 10.31 13.53
N GLY A 318 8.90 11.51 14.01
CA GLY A 318 9.48 12.61 13.22
C GLY A 318 10.99 12.49 13.04
N HIS A 319 11.51 11.28 12.97
CA HIS A 319 12.89 11.07 12.53
C HIS A 319 12.84 10.65 11.06
N SER A 320 13.49 11.44 10.21
CA SER A 320 14.24 10.85 9.11
C SER A 320 15.15 9.79 9.75
N LEU A 321 14.69 8.55 9.77
CA LEU A 321 15.62 7.44 9.94
C LEU A 321 16.48 7.53 8.69
N GLY A 322 17.63 8.20 8.82
CA GLY A 322 18.76 8.01 7.94
C GLY A 322 19.03 6.52 7.92
N PHE A 323 18.43 5.84 6.95
CA PHE A 323 18.63 4.43 6.72
C PHE A 323 20.08 4.31 6.25
N LYS A 324 20.96 3.88 7.15
CA LYS A 324 22.19 3.21 6.72
C LYS A 324 21.70 2.00 5.92
N GLY A 325 21.87 2.08 4.60
CA GLY A 325 21.51 0.99 3.70
C GLY A 325 22.12 -0.31 4.22
N PHE A 326 21.26 -1.27 4.56
CA PHE A 326 21.69 -2.64 4.74
C PHE A 326 21.95 -3.20 3.34
N SER A 327 23.18 -2.96 2.83
CA SER A 327 23.80 -3.95 1.97
C SER A 327 24.02 -5.18 2.84
N GLY A 328 23.21 -6.21 2.62
CA GLY A 328 23.37 -7.49 3.27
C GLY A 328 24.77 -8.04 3.00
N LYS A 329 25.67 -7.95 3.98
CA LYS A 329 26.83 -8.84 4.05
C LYS A 329 26.31 -10.22 4.40
N ILE A 330 25.94 -10.99 3.38
CA ILE A 330 25.82 -12.44 3.50
C ILE A 330 27.22 -12.96 3.81
N ALA A 331 27.38 -13.52 5.00
CA ALA A 331 28.58 -14.24 5.41
C ALA A 331 28.85 -15.34 4.39
N LYS A 332 29.95 -15.21 3.62
CA LYS A 332 30.55 -16.34 2.91
C LYS A 332 30.97 -17.36 3.96
N LYS A 333 30.18 -18.44 4.10
CA LYS A 333 30.71 -19.71 4.63
C LYS A 333 31.78 -20.19 3.65
N THR A 334 33.04 -19.87 3.93
CA THR A 334 34.19 -20.57 3.38
C THR A 334 34.10 -22.03 3.80
N SER A 335 33.64 -22.88 2.88
CA SER A 335 33.89 -24.31 2.94
C SER A 335 35.37 -24.51 2.63
N ASN A 336 36.19 -24.61 3.67
CA ASN A 336 37.59 -24.98 3.52
C ASN A 336 37.62 -26.50 3.33
N LYS A 337 37.78 -26.93 2.07
CA LYS A 337 38.25 -28.27 1.73
C LYS A 337 39.68 -28.39 2.26
N ASN A 338 39.86 -29.08 3.39
CA ASN A 338 41.17 -29.61 3.74
C ASN A 338 41.41 -30.87 2.90
N MET A 339 42.18 -30.68 1.84
CA MET A 339 42.86 -31.74 1.13
C MET A 339 44.30 -31.70 1.62
N HIS A 340 44.67 -32.65 2.49
CA HIS A 340 46.06 -33.05 2.70
C HIS A 340 46.05 -34.54 3.01
N ASP A 341 46.45 -35.32 2.01
CA ASP A 341 46.97 -36.67 2.13
C ASP A 341 48.33 -36.67 2.86
N VAL A 342 48.75 -37.89 3.22
CA VAL A 342 50.10 -38.35 3.61
C VAL A 342 50.29 -38.56 5.12
N ASN A 343 49.89 -39.73 5.62
CA ASN A 343 50.78 -40.91 5.74
C ASN A 343 49.98 -42.19 6.03
#